data_AF-A0A849GY06-F1
#
_entry.id   AF-A0A849GY06-F1
#
_cell.length_a   1.000
_cell.length_b   1.000
_cell.length_c   1.000
_cell.angle_alpha   90.00
_cell.angle_beta   90.00
_cell.angle_gamma   90.00
#
_symmetry.space_group_name_H-M   'P 1'
#
loop_
_entity.id
_entity.type
_entity.pdbx_description
1 polymer ?
#
loop_
_entity_poly.entity_id
_entity_poly.type
_entity_poly.pdbx_seq_one_letter_code
_entity_poly.pdbx_strand_id
1 'polypeptide(L)' 'RVNTVVPGWIMTERQKELWVTPETIERHRARQCLPDLIEPAHVARMVLFLSSDDAAMCTANNYMVEAGSI' A
#
# COMPACT_ATOMS: atom_id res chain seq x y z
N ARG A 1 10.08 -10.85 15.23
CA ARG A 1 9.24 -9.64 15.26
C ARG A 1 7.94 -9.96 14.54
N VAL A 2 6.82 -9.35 14.92
CA VAL A 2 5.53 -9.53 14.23
C VAL A 2 4.95 -8.15 13.98
N ASN A 3 4.57 -7.86 12.73
CA ASN A 3 4.02 -6.58 12.31
C ASN A 3 2.87 -6.82 11.33
N THR A 4 2.06 -5.79 11.14
CA THR A 4 0.97 -5.77 10.17
C THR A 4 1.30 -4.76 9.07
N VAL A 5 1.06 -5.12 7.82
CA VAL A 5 1.05 -4.15 6.71
C VAL A 5 -0.40 -3.87 6.35
N VAL A 6 -0.77 -2.59 6.32
CA VAL A 6 -2.12 -2.11 5.99
C VAL A 6 -2.06 -1.43 4.62
N PRO A 7 -2.37 -2.15 3.54
CA PRO A 7 -2.32 -1.60 2.19
C PRO A 7 -3.54 -0.75 1.87
N GLY A 8 -3.36 0.24 1.00
CA GLY A 8 -4.44 0.98 0.35
C GLY A 8 -5.06 0.20 -0.81
N TRP A 9 -5.64 0.91 -1.78
CA TRP A 9 -6.22 0.28 -2.96
C TRP A 9 -5.12 -0.12 -3.96
N ILE A 10 -4.65 -1.36 -3.85
CA ILE A 10 -3.54 -1.88 -4.65
C ILE A 10 -3.99 -2.27 -6.06
N MET A 11 -3.24 -1.85 -7.09
CA MET A 11 -3.47 -2.18 -8.51
C MET A 11 -3.10 -3.63 -8.86
N THR A 12 -3.76 -4.59 -8.19
CA THR A 12 -3.68 -6.02 -8.55
C THR A 12 -4.48 -6.33 -9.81
N GLU A 13 -4.17 -7.42 -10.49
CA GLU A 13 -4.92 -7.86 -11.69
C GLU A 13 -6.43 -7.98 -11.43
N ARG A 14 -6.82 -8.62 -10.32
CA ARG A 14 -8.24 -8.69 -9.90
C ARG A 14 -8.89 -7.31 -9.75
N GLN A 15 -8.14 -6.31 -9.26
CA GLN A 15 -8.67 -4.95 -9.11
C GLN A 15 -8.84 -4.29 -10.48
N LYS A 16 -7.84 -4.44 -11.36
CA LYS A 16 -7.87 -3.94 -12.72
C LYS A 16 -9.05 -4.49 -13.52
N GLU A 17 -9.31 -5.79 -13.39
CA GLU A 17 -10.38 -6.47 -14.14
C GLU A 17 -11.79 -6.14 -13.62
N LEU A 18 -11.97 -6.01 -12.30
CA LEU A 18 -13.30 -5.94 -11.70
C LEU A 18 -13.74 -4.53 -11.29
N TRP A 19 -12.79 -3.64 -10.97
CA TRP A 19 -13.11 -2.42 -10.21
C TRP A 19 -12.46 -1.14 -10.76
N VAL A 20 -11.41 -1.25 -11.59
CA VAL A 20 -10.69 -0.08 -12.10
C VAL A 20 -11.37 0.49 -13.33
N THR A 21 -11.78 1.76 -13.21
CA THR A 21 -12.16 2.65 -14.31
C THR A 21 -11.38 3.96 -14.20
N PRO A 22 -11.26 4.76 -15.28
CA PRO A 22 -10.64 6.08 -15.22
C PRO A 22 -11.20 6.98 -14.10
N GLU A 23 -12.51 6.96 -13.89
CA GLU A 23 -13.18 7.76 -12.86
C GLU A 23 -12.85 7.29 -11.45
N THR A 24 -12.71 5.97 -11.25
CA THR A 24 -12.32 5.41 -9.94
C THR A 24 -10.86 5.74 -9.61
N ILE A 25 -9.97 5.77 -10.61
CA ILE A 25 -8.57 6.17 -10.45
C ILE A 25 -8.50 7.63 -10.00
N GLU A 26 -9.17 8.54 -10.71
CA GLU A 26 -9.14 9.96 -10.37
C GLU A 26 -9.72 10.23 -8.99
N ARG A 27 -10.83 9.56 -8.63
CA ARG A 27 -11.38 9.65 -7.27
C ARG A 27 -10.42 9.10 -6.22
N HIS A 28 -9.67 8.04 -6.52
CA HIS A 28 -8.70 7.49 -5.58
C HIS A 28 -7.51 8.46 -5.39
N ARG A 29 -6.94 8.97 -6.48
CA ARG A 29 -5.85 9.96 -6.46
C ARG A 29 -6.21 11.21 -5.67
N ALA A 30 -7.43 11.71 -5.84
CA ALA A 30 -7.92 12.90 -5.12
C ALA A 30 -7.96 12.72 -3.59
N ARG A 31 -7.94 11.48 -3.09
CA ARG A 31 -7.90 11.17 -1.65
C ARG A 31 -6.47 10.99 -1.13
N GLN A 32 -5.51 10.68 -1.98
CA GLN A 32 -4.13 10.39 -1.58
C GLN A 32 -3.33 11.69 -1.43
N CYS A 33 -2.45 11.74 -0.43
CA CYS A 33 -1.41 12.77 -0.35
C CYS A 33 -0.34 12.59 -1.43
N LEU A 34 -0.02 11.33 -1.79
CA LEU A 34 0.85 10.98 -2.91
C LEU A 34 -0.02 10.40 -4.04
N PRO A 35 -0.37 11.17 -5.08
CA PRO A 35 -1.41 10.82 -6.06
C PRO A 35 -0.95 9.79 -7.12
N ASP A 36 -0.01 8.93 -6.76
CA ASP A 36 0.42 7.80 -7.57
C ASP A 36 -0.41 6.55 -7.25
N LEU A 37 -0.58 5.69 -8.25
CA LEU A 37 -1.22 4.40 -8.04
C LEU A 37 -0.34 3.48 -7.20
N ILE A 38 -0.97 2.78 -6.27
CA ILE A 38 -0.26 1.88 -5.37
C ILE A 38 -0.11 0.52 -6.05
N GLU A 39 1.07 0.25 -6.56
CA GLU A 39 1.42 -1.04 -7.15
C GLU A 39 1.75 -2.12 -6.09
N PRO A 40 1.57 -3.42 -6.40
CA PRO A 40 1.95 -4.53 -5.51
C PRO A 40 3.39 -4.46 -5.01
N ALA A 41 4.29 -3.91 -5.82
CA ALA A 41 5.70 -3.74 -5.47
C ALA A 41 5.91 -2.84 -4.24
N HIS A 42 5.06 -1.85 -3.98
CA HIS A 42 5.19 -0.99 -2.80
C HIS A 42 4.94 -1.78 -1.50
N VAL A 43 3.92 -2.64 -1.49
CA VAL A 43 3.63 -3.54 -0.36
C VAL A 43 4.78 -4.54 -0.18
N ALA A 44 5.26 -5.14 -1.27
CA ALA A 44 6.38 -6.07 -1.23
C ALA A 44 7.66 -5.45 -0.65
N ARG A 45 7.99 -4.21 -1.03
CA ARG A 45 9.12 -3.47 -0.47
C ARG A 45 8.97 -3.22 1.03
N MET A 46 7.76 -2.89 1.50
CA MET A 46 7.52 -2.70 2.93
C MET A 46 7.69 -4.01 3.71
N VAL A 47 7.16 -5.12 3.19
CA VAL A 47 7.35 -6.45 3.80
C VAL A 47 8.83 -6.84 3.82
N LEU A 48 9.58 -6.54 2.75
CA LEU A 48 11.02 -6.80 2.69
C LEU A 48 11.77 -6.00 3.76
N PHE A 49 11.48 -4.71 3.93
CA PHE A 49 12.05 -3.90 5.01
C PHE A 49 11.71 -4.46 6.39
N LEU A 50 10.44 -4.82 6.64
CA LEU A 50 10.04 -5.39 7.93
C LEU A 50 10.72 -6.74 8.20
N SER A 51 11.14 -7.46 7.16
CA SER A 51 11.88 -8.71 7.26
C SER A 51 13.39 -8.51 7.45
N SER A 52 13.94 -7.32 7.18
CA SER A 52 15.36 -7.03 7.31
C SER A 52 15.77 -6.68 8.75
N ASP A 53 17.08 -6.68 9.01
CA ASP A 53 17.66 -6.24 10.29
C ASP A 53 17.47 -4.73 10.53
N ASP A 54 17.26 -3.93 9.48
CA ASP A 54 17.00 -2.49 9.62
C ASP A 54 15.71 -2.21 10.40
N ALA A 55 14.76 -3.15 10.39
CA ALA A 55 13.53 -3.08 11.15
C ALA A 55 13.65 -3.71 12.56
N ALA A 56 14.86 -3.84 13.14
CA ALA A 56 15.10 -4.50 14.42
C ALA A 56 14.24 -3.97 15.59
N MET A 57 13.92 -2.68 15.60
CA MET A 57 13.10 -2.05 16.64
C MET A 57 11.62 -1.87 16.25
N CYS A 58 11.18 -2.55 15.18
CA CYS A 58 9.82 -2.50 14.67
C CYS A 58 9.07 -3.81 14.97
N THR A 59 8.15 -3.81 15.94
CA THR A 59 7.27 -4.94 16.26
C THR A 59 5.93 -4.45 16.82
N ALA A 60 4.89 -5.28 16.74
CA ALA A 60 3.54 -5.03 17.25
C ALA A 60 2.89 -3.74 16.71
N ASN A 61 3.21 -3.35 15.48
CA ASN A 61 2.71 -2.12 14.88
C ASN A 61 2.06 -2.35 13.50
N ASN A 62 1.25 -1.38 13.08
CA ASN A 62 0.61 -1.32 11.77
C ASN A 62 1.38 -0.34 10.88
N TYR A 63 1.84 -0.84 9.74
CA TYR A 63 2.56 -0.05 8.76
C TYR A 63 1.68 0.22 7.55
N MET A 64 1.33 1.48 7.37
CA MET A 64 0.46 1.96 6.30
C MET A 64 1.21 2.01 4.97
N VAL A 65 0.66 1.38 3.93
CA VAL A 65 1.14 1.46 2.53
C VAL A 65 -0.04 1.89 1.67
N GLU A 66 -0.52 3.10 1.91
CA GLU A 66 -1.79 3.59 1.39
C GLU A 66 -1.72 5.03 0.83
N ALA A 67 -0.52 5.61 0.77
CA ALA A 67 -0.23 6.92 0.15
C ALA A 67 -0.94 8.13 0.80
N GLY A 68 -1.30 8.04 2.08
CA GLY A 68 -1.92 9.14 2.84
C GLY A 68 -3.40 9.37 2.50
N SER A 69 -4.10 8.33 2.09
CA SER A 69 -5.54 8.31 1.80
C SER A 69 -6.45 8.12 3.02
N ILE A 70 -5.88 7.78 4.19
CA ILE A 70 -6.56 7.59 5.48
C ILE A 70 -5.88 8.39 6.58
#